data_AF-A0A1G0MYJ9-F1
#
_entry.id   AF-A0A1G0MYJ9-F1
#
_cell.length_a   1.000
_cell.length_b   1.000
_cell.length_c   1.000
_cell.angle_alpha   90.00
_cell.angle_beta   90.00
_cell.angle_gamma   90.00
#
_symmetry.space_group_name_H-M   'P 1'
#
loop_
_entity.id
_entity.type
_entity.pdbx_description
1 polymer ?
#
loop_
_entity_poly.entity_id
_entity_poly.type
_entity_poly.pdbx_seq_one_letter_code
_entity_poly.pdbx_strand_id
1 'polypeptide(L)' 'MEVFFMARFYDTVSDKDLKRVEGMLKKRGIVYSLQILDNNSTKMKEIQVSEEDMADAEAMLYGNFNPSN' A
#
# COMPACT_ATOMS: atom_id res chain seq x y z
N MET A 1 -9.65 -23.07 -6.68
CA MET A 1 -9.28 -21.75 -7.21
C MET A 1 -9.01 -20.89 -6.01
N GLU A 2 -7.74 -20.67 -5.68
CA GLU A 2 -7.37 -19.65 -4.71
C GLU A 2 -7.62 -18.31 -5.37
N VAL A 3 -8.61 -17.58 -4.86
CA VAL A 3 -8.81 -16.18 -5.22
C VAL A 3 -7.78 -15.39 -4.44
N PHE A 4 -6.72 -14.94 -5.10
CA PHE A 4 -5.82 -13.95 -4.51
C PHE A 4 -6.62 -12.65 -4.39
N PHE A 5 -7.25 -12.47 -3.23
CA PHE A 5 -8.04 -11.29 -2.94
C PHE A 5 -7.05 -10.14 -2.70
N MET A 6 -7.03 -9.19 -3.63
CA MET A 6 -6.23 -7.99 -3.48
C MET A 6 -7.03 -6.97 -2.68
N ALA A 7 -6.53 -6.64 -1.49
CA ALA A 7 -7.13 -5.66 -0.61
C ALA A 7 -6.51 -4.29 -0.87
N ARG A 8 -7.35 -3.25 -0.83
CA ARG A 8 -6.88 -1.86 -0.85
C ARG A 8 -6.09 -1.59 0.43
N PHE A 9 -4.84 -1.20 0.26
CA PHE A 9 -3.92 -0.98 1.36
C PHE A 9 -3.64 0.51 1.60
N TYR A 10 -3.34 1.24 0.54
CA TYR A 10 -2.93 2.63 0.66
C TYR A 10 -3.29 3.42 -0.59
N ASP A 11 -3.83 4.61 -0.44
CA ASP A 11 -4.07 5.53 -1.57
C ASP A 11 -3.37 6.86 -1.35
N THR A 12 -2.80 7.40 -2.42
CA THR A 12 -2.13 8.69 -2.37
C THR A 12 -2.18 9.41 -3.70
N VAL A 13 -2.24 10.72 -3.64
CA VAL A 13 -2.09 11.62 -4.79
C VAL A 13 -0.64 12.11 -4.93
N SER A 14 0.20 11.86 -3.92
CA SER A 14 1.58 12.31 -3.83
C SER A 14 2.54 11.24 -4.32
N ASP A 15 3.32 11.55 -5.37
CA ASP A 15 4.38 10.68 -5.89
C ASP A 15 5.46 10.35 -4.86
N LYS A 16 5.70 11.25 -3.89
CA LYS A 16 6.71 11.04 -2.85
C LYS A 16 6.26 9.97 -1.86
N ASP A 17 5.02 10.06 -1.41
CA ASP A 17 4.42 9.09 -0.50
C ASP A 17 4.27 7.74 -1.18
N LEU A 18 3.87 7.73 -2.46
CA LEU A 18 3.82 6.50 -3.26
C LEU A 18 5.17 5.80 -3.29
N LYS A 19 6.24 6.48 -3.71
CA LYS A 19 7.58 5.89 -3.79
C LYS A 19 8.07 5.38 -2.43
N ARG A 20 7.69 6.07 -1.35
CA ARG A 20 8.03 5.66 0.02
C ARG A 20 7.35 4.33 0.37
N VAL A 21 6.04 4.24 0.16
CA VAL A 21 5.26 3.02 0.44
C VAL A 21 5.67 1.87 -0.48
N GLU A 22 5.89 2.11 -1.78
CA GLU A 22 6.41 1.11 -2.71
C GLU A 22 7.80 0.59 -2.30
N GLY A 23 8.72 1.48 -1.92
CA GLY A 23 10.06 1.08 -1.48
C GLY A 23 10.03 0.24 -0.20
N MET A 24 9.08 0.53 0.67
CA MET A 24 8.80 -0.19 1.90
C MET A 24 8.25 -1.60 1.64
N LEU A 25 7.23 -1.73 0.78
CA LEU A 25 6.66 -3.02 0.36
C LEU A 25 7.71 -3.90 -0.34
N LYS A 26 8.49 -3.32 -1.26
CA LYS A 26 9.61 -4.01 -1.92
C LYS A 26 10.66 -4.50 -0.93
N LYS A 27 10.98 -3.71 0.09
CA LYS A 27 11.98 -4.09 1.11
C LYS A 27 11.56 -5.32 1.91
N ARG A 28 10.26 -5.52 2.09
CA ARG A 28 9.70 -6.71 2.76
C ARG A 28 9.40 -7.88 1.83
N GLY A 29 9.50 -7.66 0.51
CA GLY A 29 9.15 -8.68 -0.48
C GLY A 29 7.64 -8.87 -0.65
N ILE A 30 6.83 -7.92 -0.18
CA ILE A 30 5.36 -7.96 -0.29
C ILE A 30 4.99 -7.69 -1.74
N VAL A 31 4.15 -8.56 -2.31
CA VAL A 31 3.59 -8.37 -3.64
C VAL A 31 2.48 -7.32 -3.56
N TYR A 32 2.59 -6.29 -4.40
CA TYR A 32 1.62 -5.21 -4.47
C TYR A 32 1.24 -4.90 -5.92
N SER A 33 0.03 -4.38 -6.10
CA SER A 33 -0.51 -3.89 -7.36
C SER A 33 -0.79 -2.40 -7.24
N LEU A 34 -0.48 -1.64 -8.28
CA LEU A 34 -0.70 -0.20 -8.34
C LEU A 34 -1.84 0.09 -9.32
N GLN A 35 -2.93 0.64 -8.81
CA GLN A 35 -4.07 1.10 -9.58
C GLN A 35 -4.06 2.64 -9.64
N ILE A 36 -4.02 3.20 -10.85
CA ILE A 36 -4.07 4.66 -11.05
C ILE A 36 -5.52 5.02 -11.37
N LEU A 37 -6.18 5.68 -10.41
CA LEU A 37 -7.51 6.23 -10.52
C LEU A 37 -7.42 7.67 -11.02
N ASP A 38 -7.77 7.89 -12.29
CA ASP A 38 -7.87 9.22 -12.86
C ASP A 38 -9.28 9.77 -12.57
N ASN A 39 -9.39 10.63 -11.54
CA ASN A 39 -10.65 11.25 -11.18
C ASN A 39 -10.63 12.74 -11.52
N ASN A 40 -10.89 13.03 -12.79
CA ASN A 40 -11.34 14.31 -13.37
C ASN A 40 -10.55 15.59 -12.98
N SER A 41 -9.34 15.46 -12.45
CA SER A 41 -8.30 16.48 -12.18
C SER A 41 -7.19 15.93 -11.28
N THR A 42 -7.41 14.83 -10.55
CA THR A 42 -6.42 14.26 -9.64
C THR A 42 -6.11 12.80 -10.00
N LYS A 43 -4.84 12.51 -10.24
CA LYS A 43 -4.33 11.14 -10.44
C LYS A 43 -4.09 10.51 -9.09
N MET A 44 -5.11 9.88 -8.55
CA MET A 44 -5.02 9.15 -7.29
C MET A 44 -4.41 7.77 -7.59
N LYS A 45 -3.47 7.35 -6.77
CA LYS A 45 -2.78 6.07 -6.92
C LYS A 45 -3.14 5.22 -5.73
N GLU A 46 -3.76 4.09 -6.00
CA GLU A 46 -4.16 3.11 -5.02
C GLU A 46 -3.19 1.92 -5.09
N ILE A 47 -2.58 1.59 -3.97
CA ILE A 47 -1.78 0.40 -3.76
C ILE A 47 -2.68 -0.66 -3.14
N GLN A 48 -2.69 -1.83 -3.77
CA GLN A 48 -3.39 -3.01 -3.32
C GLN A 48 -2.36 -4.08 -2.98
N VAL A 49 -2.57 -4.83 -1.91
CA VAL A 49 -1.70 -5.94 -1.49
C VAL A 49 -2.53 -7.21 -1.38
N SER A 50 -1.88 -8.36 -1.39
CA SER A 50 -2.57 -9.62 -1.09
C SER A 50 -3.09 -9.62 0.35
N GLU A 51 -4.26 -10.19 0.59
CA GLU A 51 -4.83 -10.30 1.94
C GLU A 51 -3.89 -10.99 2.93
N GLU A 52 -3.11 -11.99 2.48
CA GLU A 52 -2.09 -12.68 3.28
C GLU A 52 -0.97 -11.73 3.78
N ASP A 53 -0.59 -10.76 2.97
CA ASP A 53 0.44 -9.77 3.27
C ASP A 53 -0.14 -8.50 3.90
N MET A 54 -1.47 -8.34 3.90
CA MET A 54 -2.15 -7.13 4.40
C MET A 54 -1.77 -6.86 5.86
N ALA A 55 -1.77 -7.90 6.70
CA ALA A 55 -1.39 -7.76 8.10
C ALA A 55 0.06 -7.28 8.27
N ASP A 56 0.99 -7.77 7.45
CA ASP A 56 2.40 -7.34 7.51
C ASP A 56 2.59 -5.93 6.96
N ALA A 57 1.89 -5.60 5.86
CA ALA A 57 1.88 -4.27 5.27
C ALA A 57 1.30 -3.23 6.24
N GLU A 58 0.18 -3.54 6.91
CA GLU A 58 -0.44 -2.68 7.92
C GLU A 58 0.46 -2.52 9.15
N ALA A 59 1.03 -3.62 9.65
CA ALA A 59 2.02 -3.55 10.73
C ALA A 59 3.25 -2.73 10.33
N MET A 60 3.62 -2.69 9.05
CA MET A 60 4.74 -1.88 8.59
C MET A 60 4.37 -0.39 8.49
N LEU A 61 3.15 -0.07 8.01
CA LEU A 61 2.68 1.30 7.85
C LEU A 61 2.33 1.94 9.20
N TYR A 62 1.60 1.20 10.04
CA TYR A 62 1.07 1.64 11.33
C TYR A 62 1.89 1.18 12.53
N GLY A 63 2.61 0.07 12.45
CA GLY A 63 3.45 -0.42 13.56
C GLY A 63 4.74 0.37 13.78
N ASN A 64 5.06 1.35 12.92
CA ASN A 64 6.07 2.37 13.24
C ASN A 64 5.47 3.57 13.99
N PHE A 65 4.17 3.56 14.30
CA PHE A 65 3.57 4.43 15.29
C PHE A 65 3.90 3.84 16.66
N ASN A 66 5.10 4.12 17.15
CA ASN A 66 5.46 3.88 18.54
C ASN A 66 4.70 4.91 19.41
N PRO A 67 3.66 4.56 20.19
CA PRO A 67 3.12 5.48 21.18
C PRO A 67 4.12 5.55 22.34
N SER A 68 5.19 6.32 22.16
CA SER A 68 6.05 6.73 23.26
C SER A 68 6.02 8.25 23.34
N ASN A 69 5.00 8.76 24.04
CA ASN A 69 5.11 9.93 24.90
C ASN A 69 3.98 9.93 25.92
#